data_AF-U1M1J7-F1
#
_entry.id   AF-U1M1J7-F1
#
_cell.length_a   1.000
_cell.length_b   1.000
_cell.length_c   1.000
_cell.angle_alpha   90.00
_cell.angle_beta   90.00
_cell.angle_gamma   90.00
#
_symmetry.space_group_name_H-M   'P 1'
#
loop_
_entity.id
_entity.type
_entity.pdbx_description
1 polymer ?
#
loop_
_entity_poly.entity_id
_entity_poly.type
_entity_poly.pdbx_seq_one_letter_code
_entity_poly.pdbx_strand_id
1 'polypeptide(L)'
;MSGPGASEPLEPHDAAAVFEKLKEAEAEGRSGDGKLVVWARVADCQVTRVQLVEGAWAFYQTLRDQSGQLIGREALRAATLEAIHKAESAALDKKHASLTKPEKRPDAAAAFERAAEAGEIDWDHSFIDFQRDYYSRLPKPPTEAERRERDEKAGFGREHHMPVETDPAKILATPVGKKVGPISERAMAWRAEQSRRLGEFSKGATVAAGDHDTSPTVAVQIALGGIVALDVAGNALASCTAKQYEDRVVKAARKAHEELRAALALDVPEEFGWAQGPIC
;
A
#
# COMPACT_ATOMS: atom_id res chain seq x y z
N MET A 1 -10.42 -33.58 -9.85
CA MET A 1 -9.11 -32.99 -9.52
C MET A 1 -9.27 -31.48 -9.53
N SER A 2 -9.43 -30.87 -8.36
CA SER A 2 -9.43 -29.41 -8.20
C SER A 2 -8.12 -29.05 -7.49
N GLY A 3 -7.14 -28.56 -8.26
CA GLY A 3 -5.95 -27.92 -7.68
C GLY A 3 -6.35 -26.63 -6.94
N PRO A 4 -5.55 -26.17 -5.97
CA PRO A 4 -6.08 -25.50 -4.79
C PRO A 4 -6.43 -24.03 -5.03
N GLY A 5 -7.67 -23.65 -4.69
CA GLY A 5 -8.12 -22.28 -4.43
C GLY A 5 -7.56 -21.73 -3.11
N ALA A 6 -6.23 -21.77 -2.94
CA ALA A 6 -5.56 -21.46 -1.67
C ALA A 6 -5.32 -19.97 -1.42
N SER A 7 -5.52 -19.12 -2.43
CA SER A 7 -5.32 -17.66 -2.39
C SER A 7 -6.55 -16.92 -2.91
N GLU A 8 -7.74 -17.48 -2.70
CA GLU A 8 -8.99 -16.83 -3.08
C GLU A 8 -9.22 -15.58 -2.21
N PRO A 9 -9.78 -14.50 -2.80
CA PRO A 9 -10.15 -13.33 -2.03
C PRO A 9 -11.22 -13.60 -0.96
N LEU A 10 -11.34 -12.67 -0.02
CA LEU A 10 -12.47 -12.64 0.90
C LEU A 10 -13.77 -12.28 0.17
N GLU A 11 -14.88 -12.78 0.71
CA GLU A 11 -16.21 -12.38 0.26
C GLU A 11 -16.45 -10.89 0.60
N PRO A 12 -17.31 -10.17 -0.15
CA PRO A 12 -17.48 -8.72 0.00
C PRO A 12 -17.82 -8.25 1.43
N HIS A 13 -18.62 -9.04 2.16
CA HIS A 13 -19.02 -8.72 3.53
C HIS A 13 -17.86 -8.85 4.53
N ASP A 14 -17.02 -9.88 4.37
CA ASP A 14 -15.82 -10.08 5.18
C ASP A 14 -14.75 -9.03 4.84
N ALA A 15 -14.61 -8.70 3.55
CA ALA A 15 -13.69 -7.68 3.08
C ALA A 15 -14.00 -6.30 3.68
N ALA A 16 -15.28 -5.92 3.77
CA ALA A 16 -15.69 -4.67 4.41
C ALA A 16 -15.32 -4.63 5.90
N ALA A 17 -15.59 -5.70 6.65
CA ALA A 17 -15.26 -5.80 8.06
C ALA A 17 -13.73 -5.76 8.31
N VAL A 18 -12.94 -6.38 7.42
CA VAL A 18 -11.48 -6.30 7.46
C VAL A 18 -11.01 -4.89 7.14
N PHE A 19 -11.60 -4.24 6.13
CA PHE A 19 -11.20 -2.90 5.73
C PHE A 19 -11.39 -1.88 6.86
N GLU A 20 -12.49 -1.96 7.61
CA GLU A 20 -12.68 -1.11 8.80
C GLU A 20 -11.56 -1.30 9.84
N LYS A 21 -11.11 -2.53 10.07
CA LYS A 21 -9.96 -2.79 10.97
C LYS A 21 -8.64 -2.23 10.43
N LEU A 22 -8.45 -2.25 9.11
CA LEU A 22 -7.24 -1.74 8.47
C LEU A 22 -7.14 -0.21 8.49
N LYS A 23 -8.25 0.52 8.69
CA LYS A 23 -8.24 1.99 8.80
C LYS A 23 -7.46 2.51 10.00
N GLU A 24 -7.30 1.70 11.04
CA GLU A 24 -6.55 2.08 12.25
C GLU A 24 -5.21 1.35 12.33
N ALA A 25 -5.01 0.29 11.53
CA ALA A 25 -3.76 -0.44 11.50
C ALA A 25 -2.66 0.37 10.83
N GLU A 26 -1.46 0.32 11.40
CA GLU A 26 -0.25 0.90 10.84
C GLU A 26 0.75 -0.19 10.44
N ALA A 27 1.59 0.13 9.46
CA ALA A 27 2.79 -0.61 9.11
C ALA A 27 4.01 0.31 9.26
N GLU A 28 5.10 -0.27 9.75
CA GLU A 28 6.34 0.44 10.05
C GLU A 28 7.36 0.26 8.92
N GLY A 29 8.06 1.34 8.58
CA GLY A 29 9.23 1.34 7.71
C GLY A 29 10.38 2.07 8.38
N ARG A 30 11.59 1.52 8.25
CA ARG A 30 12.83 2.10 8.82
C ARG A 30 13.83 2.45 7.74
N SER A 31 14.52 3.57 7.90
CA SER A 31 15.68 3.90 7.08
C SER A 31 16.74 2.80 7.18
N GLY A 32 17.60 2.67 6.17
CA GLY A 32 18.65 1.64 6.15
C GLY A 32 19.64 1.76 7.31
N ASP A 33 19.85 2.97 7.83
CA ASP A 33 20.69 3.23 9.00
C ASP A 33 19.91 3.17 10.34
N GLY A 34 18.61 2.88 10.30
CA GLY A 34 17.74 2.72 11.46
C GLY A 34 17.47 4.00 12.25
N LYS A 35 17.92 5.17 11.79
CA LYS A 35 17.78 6.45 12.51
C LYS A 35 16.44 7.13 12.33
N LEU A 36 15.65 6.68 11.36
CA LEU A 36 14.30 7.16 11.13
C LEU A 36 13.32 6.00 11.05
N VAL A 37 12.18 6.18 11.69
CA VAL A 37 11.04 5.26 11.66
C VAL A 37 9.83 6.02 11.13
N VAL A 38 9.10 5.43 10.19
CA VAL A 38 7.90 5.99 9.59
C VAL A 38 6.79 4.97 9.68
N TRP A 39 5.58 5.44 9.93
CA TRP A 39 4.37 4.62 9.91
C TRP A 39 3.43 5.11 8.83
N ALA A 40 2.88 4.15 8.10
CA ALA A 40 1.85 4.35 7.11
C ALA A 40 0.60 3.57 7.52
N ARG A 41 -0.58 4.18 7.35
CA ARG A 41 -1.86 3.50 7.56
C ARG A 41 -2.02 2.40 6.52
N VAL A 42 -2.42 1.21 6.96
CA VAL A 42 -2.51 0.02 6.10
C VAL A 42 -3.58 0.18 5.01
N ALA A 43 -4.72 0.79 5.33
CA ALA A 43 -5.83 0.91 4.39
C ALA A 43 -5.48 1.65 3.08
N ASP A 44 -4.71 2.74 3.17
CA ASP A 44 -4.45 3.66 2.06
C ASP A 44 -3.00 4.14 1.95
N CYS A 45 -2.09 3.53 2.71
CA CYS A 45 -0.66 3.84 2.70
C CYS A 45 -0.31 5.29 3.08
N GLN A 46 -1.24 6.03 3.67
CA GLN A 46 -0.99 7.40 4.08
C GLN A 46 0.00 7.45 5.25
N VAL A 47 1.06 8.25 5.15
CA VAL A 47 1.99 8.50 6.26
C VAL A 47 1.24 9.15 7.43
N THR A 48 1.23 8.47 8.58
CA THR A 48 0.54 8.91 9.78
C THR A 48 1.48 9.51 10.80
N ARG A 49 2.70 8.95 10.90
CA ARG A 49 3.72 9.33 11.88
C ARG A 49 5.11 9.17 11.29
N VAL A 50 6.00 10.08 11.69
CA VAL A 50 7.45 10.00 11.47
C VAL A 50 8.11 10.15 12.83
N GLN A 51 9.15 9.37 13.11
CA GLN A 51 9.91 9.46 14.36
C GLN A 51 11.40 9.36 14.08
N LEU A 52 12.16 10.32 14.61
CA LEU A 52 13.61 10.24 14.69
C LEU A 52 14.03 9.44 15.93
N VAL A 53 14.96 8.51 15.76
CA VAL A 53 15.59 7.83 16.90
C VAL A 53 16.39 8.84 17.71
N GLU A 54 16.48 8.62 19.02
CA GLU A 54 17.25 9.50 19.91
C GLU A 54 18.67 9.76 19.37
N GLY A 55 19.07 11.03 19.35
CA GLY A 55 20.38 11.46 18.83
C GLY A 55 20.50 11.53 17.30
N ALA A 56 19.55 11.01 16.52
CA ALA A 56 19.59 11.05 15.06
C ALA A 56 19.64 12.48 14.50
N TRP A 57 18.89 13.39 15.13
CA TRP A 57 18.84 14.80 14.71
C TRP A 57 20.20 15.50 14.81
N ALA A 58 20.90 15.30 15.93
CA ALA A 58 22.24 15.86 16.14
C ALA A 58 23.23 15.31 15.10
N PHE A 59 23.14 14.02 14.78
CA PHE A 59 23.98 13.41 13.75
C PHE A 59 23.78 14.10 12.39
N TYR A 60 22.54 14.22 11.91
CA TYR A 60 22.28 14.85 10.62
C TYR A 60 22.74 16.31 10.60
N GLN A 61 22.50 17.10 11.66
CA GLN A 61 22.95 18.49 11.71
C GLN A 61 24.47 18.67 11.61
N THR A 62 25.26 17.69 12.06
CA THR A 62 26.73 17.79 12.04
C THR A 62 27.36 17.47 10.67
N LEU A 63 26.62 16.87 9.74
CA LEU A 63 27.17 16.46 8.45
C LEU A 63 27.42 17.66 7.54
N ARG A 64 28.67 17.82 7.10
CA ARG A 64 29.10 18.85 6.15
C ARG A 64 29.86 18.23 4.98
N ASP A 65 29.74 18.81 3.79
CA ASP A 65 30.59 18.46 2.64
C ASP A 65 31.99 19.09 2.76
N GLN A 66 32.83 18.81 1.76
CA GLN A 66 34.20 19.34 1.65
C GLN A 66 34.25 20.87 1.51
N SER A 67 33.14 21.51 1.11
CA SER A 67 33.00 22.98 1.03
C SER A 67 32.46 23.60 2.31
N GLY A 68 32.20 22.79 3.35
CA GLY A 68 31.65 23.21 4.63
C GLY A 68 30.13 23.41 4.64
N GLN A 69 29.43 23.09 3.54
CA GLN A 69 27.97 23.17 3.42
C GLN A 69 27.30 22.00 4.13
N LEU A 70 26.10 22.21 4.70
CA LEU A 70 25.36 21.17 5.41
C LEU A 70 24.79 20.14 4.42
N ILE A 71 25.30 18.89 4.46
CA ILE A 71 24.74 17.73 3.72
C ILE A 71 23.72 16.93 4.55
N GLY A 72 23.55 17.32 5.82
CA GLY A 72 22.60 16.70 6.74
C GLY A 72 21.17 16.65 6.23
N ARG A 73 20.75 17.67 5.48
CA ARG A 73 19.40 17.74 4.90
C ARG A 73 19.20 16.76 3.76
N GLU A 74 20.21 16.55 2.92
CA GLU A 74 20.17 15.58 1.82
C GLU A 74 20.19 14.15 2.39
N ALA A 75 21.00 13.90 3.41
CA ALA A 75 21.03 12.61 4.10
C ALA A 75 19.70 12.31 4.81
N LEU A 76 19.14 13.28 5.53
CA LEU A 76 17.84 13.14 6.18
C LEU A 76 16.72 12.96 5.15
N ARG A 77 16.72 13.73 4.06
CA ARG A 77 15.77 13.55 2.94
C ARG A 77 15.80 12.13 2.41
N ALA A 78 16.98 11.60 2.11
CA ALA A 78 17.14 10.25 1.56
C ALA A 78 16.63 9.19 2.54
N ALA A 79 17.02 9.29 3.82
CA ALA A 79 16.57 8.36 4.86
C ALA A 79 15.05 8.43 5.09
N THR A 80 14.46 9.63 5.02
CA THR A 80 13.00 9.83 5.13
C THR A 80 12.26 9.21 3.97
N LEU A 81 12.69 9.45 2.74
CA LEU A 81 12.07 8.83 1.57
C LEU A 81 12.17 7.30 1.62
N GLU A 82 13.34 6.77 1.97
CA GLU A 82 13.54 5.32 2.09
C GLU A 82 12.62 4.70 3.16
N ALA A 83 12.53 5.31 4.34
CA ALA A 83 11.68 4.83 5.42
C ALA A 83 10.19 4.89 5.05
N ILE A 84 9.77 5.97 4.38
CA ILE A 84 8.41 6.11 3.84
C ILE A 84 8.10 4.99 2.86
N HIS A 85 8.95 4.77 1.84
CA HIS A 85 8.74 3.72 0.85
C HIS A 85 8.62 2.34 1.48
N LYS A 86 9.46 2.07 2.49
CA LYS A 86 9.37 0.81 3.25
C LYS A 86 8.06 0.71 4.03
N ALA A 87 7.60 1.79 4.66
CA ALA A 87 6.35 1.80 5.41
C ALA A 87 5.14 1.60 4.49
N GLU A 88 5.11 2.29 3.34
CA GLU A 88 4.08 2.16 2.31
C GLU A 88 4.08 0.75 1.70
N SER A 89 5.24 0.20 1.36
CA SER A 89 5.34 -1.18 0.86
C SER A 89 4.85 -2.19 1.90
N ALA A 90 5.25 -2.04 3.17
CA ALA A 90 4.80 -2.92 4.25
C ALA A 90 3.29 -2.78 4.50
N ALA A 91 2.73 -1.57 4.38
CA ALA A 91 1.29 -1.34 4.43
C ALA A 91 0.57 -2.07 3.29
N LEU A 92 1.09 -2.00 2.06
CA LEU A 92 0.56 -2.72 0.90
C LEU A 92 0.62 -4.24 1.10
N ASP A 93 1.76 -4.77 1.55
CA ASP A 93 1.95 -6.19 1.84
C ASP A 93 0.91 -6.68 2.86
N LYS A 94 0.75 -5.93 3.96
CA LYS A 94 -0.18 -6.25 5.04
C LYS A 94 -1.65 -6.11 4.61
N LYS A 95 -1.98 -5.11 3.80
CA LYS A 95 -3.31 -4.93 3.20
C LYS A 95 -3.63 -6.13 2.30
N HIS A 96 -2.72 -6.49 1.40
CA HIS A 96 -2.88 -7.65 0.51
C HIS A 96 -3.06 -8.95 1.29
N ALA A 97 -2.19 -9.19 2.27
CA ALA A 97 -2.25 -10.39 3.12
C ALA A 97 -3.54 -10.49 3.93
N SER A 98 -4.16 -9.36 4.28
CA SER A 98 -5.43 -9.29 5.01
C SER A 98 -6.66 -9.48 4.11
N LEU A 99 -6.56 -9.14 2.83
CA LEU A 99 -7.65 -9.26 1.85
C LEU A 99 -7.66 -10.60 1.10
N THR A 100 -6.56 -11.35 1.20
CA THR A 100 -6.40 -12.67 0.58
C THR A 100 -6.36 -13.76 1.63
N LYS A 101 -7.08 -14.87 1.39
CA LYS A 101 -7.04 -16.00 2.30
C LYS A 101 -5.62 -16.57 2.35
N PRO A 102 -5.09 -16.89 3.55
CA PRO A 102 -3.80 -17.54 3.66
C PRO A 102 -3.89 -18.96 3.09
N GLU A 103 -2.78 -19.41 2.51
CA GLU A 103 -2.66 -20.78 2.04
C GLU A 103 -2.90 -21.75 3.21
N LYS A 104 -3.81 -22.71 3.01
CA LYS A 104 -4.10 -23.73 4.02
C LYS A 104 -2.84 -24.58 4.22
N ARG A 105 -2.20 -24.42 5.37
CA ARG A 105 -1.13 -25.34 5.76
C ARG A 105 -1.71 -26.74 5.91
N PRO A 106 -0.98 -27.79 5.52
CA PRO A 106 -1.45 -29.15 5.70
C PRO A 106 -1.60 -29.41 7.21
N ASP A 107 -2.79 -29.86 7.60
CA ASP A 107 -3.20 -29.98 8.99
C ASP A 107 -2.35 -31.00 9.76
N ALA A 108 -1.78 -30.55 10.87
CA ALA A 108 -0.96 -31.38 11.74
C ALA A 108 -1.77 -32.48 12.45
N ALA A 109 -3.06 -32.24 12.75
CA ALA A 109 -3.94 -33.25 13.34
C ALA A 109 -4.19 -34.40 12.35
N ALA A 110 -4.63 -34.07 11.13
CA ALA A 110 -4.77 -35.05 10.07
C ALA A 110 -3.45 -35.75 9.67
N ALA A 111 -2.30 -35.10 9.87
CA ALA A 111 -0.99 -35.72 9.65
C ALA A 111 -0.61 -36.69 10.78
N PHE A 112 -0.94 -36.35 12.02
CA PHE A 112 -0.73 -37.20 13.20
C PHE A 112 -1.56 -38.48 13.11
N GLU A 113 -2.86 -38.36 12.82
CA GLU A 113 -3.75 -39.52 12.66
C GLU A 113 -3.24 -40.47 11.58
N ARG A 114 -2.84 -39.95 10.41
CA ARG A 114 -2.28 -40.76 9.33
C ARG A 114 -0.96 -41.45 9.71
N ALA A 115 -0.08 -40.76 10.44
CA ALA A 115 1.19 -41.34 10.89
C ALA A 115 0.95 -42.46 11.93
N ALA A 116 -0.04 -42.29 12.80
CA ALA A 116 -0.42 -43.28 13.80
C ALA A 116 -1.12 -44.50 13.16
N GLU A 117 -2.01 -44.27 12.19
CA GLU A 117 -2.64 -45.34 11.39
C GLU A 117 -1.62 -46.13 10.55
N ALA A 118 -0.60 -45.45 10.02
CA ALA A 118 0.49 -46.08 9.26
C ALA A 118 1.51 -46.81 10.16
N GLY A 119 1.40 -46.69 11.49
CA GLY A 119 2.33 -47.27 12.45
C GLY A 119 3.71 -46.61 12.48
N GLU A 120 3.84 -45.39 11.94
CA GLU A 120 5.09 -44.62 11.94
C GLU A 120 5.35 -43.95 13.30
N ILE A 121 4.27 -43.69 14.06
CA ILE A 121 4.29 -43.21 15.44
C ILE A 121 3.31 -44.05 16.27
N ASP A 122 3.56 -44.13 17.57
CA ASP A 122 2.62 -44.74 18.51
C ASP A 122 1.48 -43.77 18.83
N TRP A 123 0.28 -44.26 19.13
CA TRP A 123 -0.85 -43.42 19.53
C TRP A 123 -0.62 -42.70 20.86
N ASP A 124 0.28 -43.24 21.69
CA ASP A 124 0.73 -42.63 22.94
C ASP A 124 1.77 -41.51 22.72
N HIS A 125 2.18 -41.24 21.47
CA HIS A 125 3.10 -40.17 21.16
C HIS A 125 2.44 -38.79 21.36
N SER A 126 3.17 -37.88 22.01
CA SER A 126 2.67 -36.52 22.29
C SER A 126 2.35 -35.76 21.01
N PHE A 127 1.08 -35.39 20.83
CA PHE A 127 0.64 -34.57 19.69
C PHE A 127 1.40 -33.24 19.61
N ILE A 128 1.74 -32.63 20.75
CA ILE A 128 2.48 -31.35 20.80
C ILE A 128 3.89 -31.52 20.22
N ASP A 129 4.58 -32.61 20.57
CA ASP A 129 5.93 -32.88 20.05
C ASP A 129 5.90 -33.21 18.56
N PHE A 130 4.93 -34.03 18.14
CA PHE A 130 4.71 -34.30 16.71
C PHE A 130 4.40 -33.03 15.93
N GLN A 131 3.50 -32.18 16.43
CA GLN A 131 3.13 -30.93 15.79
C GLN A 131 4.34 -29.99 15.63
N ARG A 132 5.18 -29.87 16.67
CA ARG A 132 6.41 -29.07 16.62
C ARG A 132 7.37 -29.60 15.56
N ASP A 133 7.63 -30.90 15.57
CA ASP A 133 8.50 -31.57 14.59
C ASP A 133 7.97 -31.42 13.17
N TYR A 134 6.68 -31.68 12.97
CA TYR A 134 5.99 -31.58 11.69
C TYR A 134 6.10 -30.16 11.10
N TYR A 135 5.80 -29.13 11.89
CA TYR A 135 5.92 -27.75 11.42
C TYR A 135 7.37 -27.29 11.23
N SER A 136 8.34 -27.88 11.95
CA SER A 136 9.76 -27.57 11.77
C SER A 136 10.33 -28.12 10.45
N ARG A 137 9.77 -29.23 9.95
CA ARG A 137 10.16 -29.89 8.69
C ARG A 137 9.50 -29.25 7.47
N LEU A 138 8.34 -28.62 7.66
CA LEU A 138 7.67 -27.89 6.59
C LEU A 138 8.41 -26.58 6.28
N PRO A 139 8.42 -26.14 5.01
CA PRO A 139 8.89 -24.81 4.66
C PRO A 139 8.21 -23.75 5.54
N LYS A 140 8.98 -22.73 5.92
CA LYS A 140 8.41 -21.56 6.60
C LYS A 140 7.31 -20.97 5.71
N PRO A 141 6.21 -20.49 6.31
CA PRO A 141 5.18 -19.81 5.53
C PRO A 141 5.82 -18.61 4.80
N PRO A 142 5.41 -18.34 3.55
CA PRO A 142 5.89 -17.18 2.81
C PRO A 142 5.56 -15.90 3.59
N THR A 143 6.49 -14.95 3.57
CA THR A 143 6.30 -13.61 4.11
C THR A 143 5.16 -12.89 3.39
N GLU A 144 4.62 -11.82 3.99
CA GLU A 144 3.55 -11.02 3.36
C GLU A 144 3.96 -10.49 1.97
N ALA A 145 5.23 -10.08 1.83
CA ALA A 145 5.81 -9.64 0.56
C ALA A 145 5.88 -10.77 -0.48
N GLU A 146 6.40 -11.95 -0.10
CA GLU A 146 6.47 -13.12 -0.98
C GLU A 146 5.07 -13.61 -1.40
N ARG A 147 4.11 -13.52 -0.49
CA ARG A 147 2.70 -13.82 -0.80
C ARG A 147 2.15 -12.85 -1.83
N ARG A 148 2.31 -11.54 -1.62
CA ARG A 148 1.85 -10.53 -2.58
C ARG A 148 2.49 -10.74 -3.96
N GLU A 149 3.79 -10.96 -4.03
CA GLU A 149 4.47 -11.20 -5.32
C GLU A 149 3.95 -12.45 -6.03
N ARG A 150 3.73 -13.55 -5.29
CA ARG A 150 3.19 -14.80 -5.84
C ARG A 150 1.76 -14.60 -6.34
N ASP A 151 0.93 -13.94 -5.55
CA ASP A 151 -0.48 -13.70 -5.87
C ASP A 151 -0.59 -12.75 -7.07
N GLU A 152 0.21 -11.69 -7.13
CA GLU A 152 0.29 -10.78 -8.28
C GLU A 152 0.70 -11.52 -9.56
N LYS A 153 1.71 -12.40 -9.49
CA LYS A 153 2.12 -13.25 -10.64
C LYS A 153 1.02 -14.19 -11.11
N ALA A 154 0.20 -14.67 -10.17
CA ALA A 154 -0.96 -15.50 -10.46
C ALA A 154 -2.19 -14.69 -10.91
N GLY A 155 -2.09 -13.36 -11.01
CA GLY A 155 -3.17 -12.46 -11.42
C GLY A 155 -4.16 -12.11 -10.30
N PHE A 156 -3.89 -12.52 -9.06
CA PHE A 156 -4.68 -12.15 -7.89
C PHE A 156 -4.26 -10.76 -7.37
N GLY A 157 -5.23 -9.95 -6.95
CA GLY A 157 -4.98 -8.66 -6.29
C GLY A 157 -4.80 -7.44 -7.20
N ARG A 158 -4.74 -7.58 -8.53
CA ARG A 158 -4.64 -6.42 -9.45
C ARG A 158 -5.99 -5.79 -9.83
N GLU A 159 -7.09 -6.54 -9.78
CA GLU A 159 -8.40 -6.06 -10.25
C GLU A 159 -9.52 -6.67 -9.41
N HIS A 160 -10.00 -5.94 -8.40
CA HIS A 160 -11.14 -6.35 -7.58
C HIS A 160 -12.52 -6.00 -8.18
N HIS A 161 -12.53 -5.62 -9.45
CA HIS A 161 -13.75 -5.48 -10.23
C HIS A 161 -13.58 -6.32 -11.49
N MET A 162 -14.64 -7.05 -11.87
CA MET A 162 -14.81 -7.70 -13.18
C MET A 162 -13.97 -6.99 -14.24
N PRO A 163 -13.01 -7.65 -14.92
CA PRO A 163 -11.92 -6.99 -15.66
C PRO A 163 -12.44 -5.77 -16.39
N VAL A 164 -12.18 -4.61 -15.79
CA VAL A 164 -12.76 -3.35 -16.23
C VAL A 164 -11.86 -2.94 -17.36
N GLU A 165 -12.32 -3.11 -18.59
CA GLU A 165 -11.59 -2.59 -19.74
C GLU A 165 -11.23 -1.12 -19.46
N THR A 166 -9.92 -0.83 -19.47
CA THR A 166 -9.32 0.45 -19.14
C THR A 166 -8.79 1.16 -20.39
N ASP A 167 -8.64 0.44 -21.50
CA ASP A 167 -8.30 1.03 -22.79
C ASP A 167 -9.52 1.80 -23.34
N PRO A 168 -9.42 3.14 -23.48
CA PRO A 168 -10.53 3.96 -23.99
C PRO A 168 -11.06 3.46 -25.35
N ALA A 169 -10.19 2.97 -26.23
CA ALA A 169 -10.59 2.50 -27.54
C ALA A 169 -11.42 1.21 -27.45
N LYS A 170 -11.06 0.30 -26.54
CA LYS A 170 -11.79 -0.95 -26.33
C LYS A 170 -13.09 -0.74 -25.55
N ILE A 171 -13.13 0.21 -24.61
CA ILE A 171 -14.39 0.63 -23.96
C ILE A 171 -15.39 1.09 -25.02
N LEU A 172 -14.97 1.97 -25.94
CA LEU A 172 -15.83 2.46 -27.02
C LEU A 172 -16.23 1.36 -28.02
N ALA A 173 -15.34 0.40 -28.28
CA ALA A 173 -15.61 -0.72 -29.17
C ALA A 173 -16.50 -1.81 -28.53
N THR A 174 -16.74 -1.75 -27.21
CA THR A 174 -17.56 -2.72 -26.49
C THR A 174 -19.02 -2.58 -26.93
N PRO A 175 -19.63 -3.61 -27.54
CA PRO A 175 -20.98 -3.51 -28.06
C PRO A 175 -21.99 -3.36 -26.93
N VAL A 176 -22.59 -2.17 -26.84
CA VAL A 176 -23.83 -1.93 -26.09
C VAL A 176 -24.94 -2.72 -26.80
N GLY A 177 -25.45 -3.79 -26.18
CA GLY A 177 -26.38 -4.74 -26.84
C GLY A 177 -27.58 -4.07 -27.53
N LYS A 178 -28.26 -4.77 -28.46
CA LYS A 178 -29.31 -4.19 -29.35
C LYS A 178 -30.53 -3.51 -28.67
N LYS A 179 -30.61 -3.48 -27.33
CA LYS A 179 -31.72 -2.91 -26.55
C LYS A 179 -31.32 -1.79 -25.58
N VAL A 180 -30.09 -1.30 -25.61
CA VAL A 180 -29.67 -0.20 -24.73
C VAL A 180 -29.88 1.14 -25.41
N GLY A 181 -30.51 2.07 -24.69
CA GLY A 181 -30.84 3.40 -25.20
C GLY A 181 -29.67 4.40 -25.15
N PRO A 182 -29.89 5.66 -25.58
CA PRO A 182 -28.85 6.69 -25.70
C PRO A 182 -28.06 7.00 -24.41
N ILE A 183 -28.62 6.69 -23.23
CA ILE A 183 -27.96 6.90 -21.94
C ILE A 183 -26.75 5.97 -21.79
N SER A 184 -26.85 4.72 -22.22
CA SER A 184 -25.76 3.74 -22.08
C SER A 184 -24.58 4.06 -22.99
N GLU A 185 -24.83 4.57 -24.20
CA GLU A 185 -23.79 5.05 -25.10
C GLU A 185 -23.02 6.24 -24.49
N ARG A 186 -23.74 7.22 -23.91
CA ARG A 186 -23.11 8.34 -23.20
C ARG A 186 -22.32 7.89 -21.97
N ALA A 187 -22.83 6.91 -21.22
CA ALA A 187 -22.12 6.35 -20.08
C ALA A 187 -20.80 5.66 -20.49
N MET A 188 -20.80 4.91 -21.61
CA MET A 188 -19.59 4.29 -22.15
C MET A 188 -18.59 5.33 -22.67
N ALA A 189 -19.07 6.37 -23.35
CA ALA A 189 -18.23 7.48 -23.80
C ALA A 189 -17.61 8.25 -22.61
N TRP A 190 -18.40 8.54 -21.59
CA TRP A 190 -17.92 9.16 -20.35
C TRP A 190 -16.85 8.29 -19.68
N ARG A 191 -17.09 6.98 -19.57
CA ARG A 191 -16.14 6.02 -18.96
C ARG A 191 -14.83 5.94 -19.76
N ALA A 192 -14.90 5.92 -21.09
CA ALA A 192 -13.72 5.93 -21.95
C ALA A 192 -12.90 7.21 -21.74
N GLU A 193 -13.56 8.36 -21.65
CA GLU A 193 -12.92 9.64 -21.39
C GLU A 193 -12.28 9.71 -20.00
N GLN A 194 -12.95 9.23 -18.95
CA GLN A 194 -12.35 9.16 -17.62
C GLN A 194 -11.16 8.20 -17.58
N SER A 195 -11.24 7.06 -18.27
CA SER A 195 -10.13 6.11 -18.36
C SER A 195 -8.94 6.71 -19.11
N ARG A 196 -9.19 7.51 -20.15
CA ARG A 196 -8.15 8.29 -20.86
C ARG A 196 -7.49 9.30 -19.93
N ARG A 197 -8.29 10.10 -19.21
CA ARG A 197 -7.82 11.13 -18.26
C ARG A 197 -6.96 10.52 -17.16
N LEU A 198 -7.43 9.44 -16.54
CA LEU A 198 -6.70 8.71 -15.49
C LEU A 198 -5.45 8.03 -16.06
N GLY A 199 -5.51 7.50 -17.28
CA GLY A 199 -4.37 6.94 -18.00
C GLY A 199 -3.31 7.97 -18.38
N GLU A 200 -3.69 9.22 -18.62
CA GLU A 200 -2.75 10.33 -18.83
C GLU A 200 -2.13 10.79 -17.51
N PHE A 201 -2.92 10.85 -16.44
CA PHE A 201 -2.42 11.14 -15.10
C PHE A 201 -1.43 10.07 -14.60
N SER A 202 -1.68 8.79 -14.90
CA SER A 202 -0.81 7.70 -14.45
C SER A 202 0.55 7.64 -15.16
N LYS A 203 0.75 8.36 -16.27
CA LYS A 203 2.03 8.48 -16.98
C LYS A 203 3.01 9.45 -16.29
N GLY A 204 3.14 9.33 -14.97
CA GLY A 204 4.09 10.09 -14.17
C GLY A 204 3.59 11.46 -13.70
N ALA A 205 2.27 11.70 -13.67
CA ALA A 205 1.78 12.87 -12.96
C ALA A 205 2.07 12.72 -11.47
N THR A 206 2.51 13.84 -10.89
CA THR A 206 2.83 13.94 -9.48
C THR A 206 2.14 15.17 -8.92
N VAL A 207 1.70 15.07 -7.68
CA VAL A 207 1.12 16.18 -6.93
C VAL A 207 2.09 16.54 -5.82
N ALA A 208 2.37 17.83 -5.64
CA ALA A 208 3.29 18.31 -4.62
C ALA A 208 2.56 19.27 -3.68
N ALA A 209 2.66 19.03 -2.38
CA ALA A 209 2.10 19.90 -1.36
C ALA A 209 3.11 20.21 -0.25
N GLY A 210 3.03 21.43 0.26
CA GLY A 210 3.87 21.95 1.33
C GLY A 210 3.23 21.90 2.71
N ASP A 211 4.05 21.98 3.76
CA ASP A 211 3.61 22.20 5.14
C ASP A 211 2.97 23.59 5.34
N HIS A 212 3.32 24.55 4.48
CA HIS A 212 2.77 25.90 4.42
C HIS A 212 2.50 26.32 2.96
N ASP A 213 1.42 27.06 2.71
CA ASP A 213 0.94 27.34 1.34
C ASP A 213 1.81 28.32 0.54
N THR A 214 2.44 29.29 1.21
CA THR A 214 3.16 30.40 0.56
C THR A 214 4.68 30.29 0.63
N SER A 215 5.21 29.61 1.64
CA SER A 215 6.65 29.41 1.82
C SER A 215 6.88 28.09 2.55
N PRO A 216 6.77 26.95 1.83
CA PRO A 216 6.91 25.64 2.44
C PRO A 216 8.34 25.43 2.92
N THR A 217 8.48 24.96 4.16
CA THR A 217 9.76 24.52 4.70
C THR A 217 10.01 23.04 4.42
N VAL A 218 8.93 22.28 4.24
CA VAL A 218 8.91 20.90 3.76
C VAL A 218 7.84 20.79 2.68
N ALA A 219 8.19 20.22 1.53
CA ALA A 219 7.25 19.86 0.49
C ALA A 219 7.38 18.38 0.16
N VAL A 220 6.24 17.70 0.00
CA VAL A 220 6.17 16.28 -0.35
C VAL A 220 5.52 16.18 -1.72
N GLN A 221 6.14 15.41 -2.60
CA GLN A 221 5.63 15.09 -3.92
C GLN A 221 5.22 13.63 -3.97
N ILE A 222 4.00 13.36 -4.43
CA ILE A 222 3.37 12.05 -4.44
C ILE A 222 2.94 11.69 -5.87
N ALA A 223 3.16 10.45 -6.25
CA ALA A 223 2.62 9.82 -7.45
C ALA A 223 1.64 8.71 -7.06
N LEU A 224 1.00 8.07 -8.05
CA LEU A 224 0.13 6.91 -7.79
C LEU A 224 0.82 5.77 -7.03
N GLY A 225 2.15 5.66 -7.15
CA GLY A 225 2.96 4.67 -6.44
C GLY A 225 3.44 5.07 -5.04
N GLY A 226 3.02 6.21 -4.51
CA GLY A 226 3.46 6.74 -3.22
C GLY A 226 4.31 8.01 -3.33
N ILE A 227 4.97 8.39 -2.24
CA ILE A 227 5.81 9.59 -2.19
C ILE A 227 7.03 9.40 -3.11
N VAL A 228 7.30 10.33 -4.03
CA VAL A 228 8.43 10.24 -4.97
C VAL A 228 9.54 11.24 -4.66
N ALA A 229 9.23 12.32 -3.96
CA ALA A 229 10.23 13.30 -3.53
C ALA A 229 9.81 14.02 -2.25
N LEU A 230 10.82 14.50 -1.53
CA LEU A 230 10.69 15.30 -0.32
C LEU A 230 11.69 16.46 -0.43
N ASP A 231 11.21 17.68 -0.52
CA ASP A 231 12.05 18.87 -0.54
C ASP A 231 12.03 19.54 0.83
N VAL A 232 13.22 19.84 1.36
CA VAL A 232 13.40 20.48 2.66
C VAL A 232 14.18 21.77 2.45
N ALA A 233 13.59 22.90 2.84
CA ALA A 233 14.24 24.21 2.72
C ALA A 233 15.54 24.24 3.54
N GLY A 234 16.57 24.90 3.02
CA GLY A 234 17.92 24.85 3.61
C GLY A 234 18.01 25.35 5.05
N ASN A 235 17.13 26.27 5.46
CA ASN A 235 17.04 26.80 6.83
C ASN A 235 16.12 25.99 7.74
N ALA A 236 15.36 25.02 7.23
CA ALA A 236 14.38 24.27 8.01
C ALA A 236 15.07 23.48 9.14
N LEU A 237 16.17 22.78 8.85
CA LEU A 237 16.88 21.98 9.86
C LEU A 237 17.56 22.79 10.97
N ALA A 238 17.93 24.04 10.67
CA ALA A 238 18.55 24.92 11.65
C ALA A 238 17.52 25.57 12.58
N SER A 239 16.25 25.64 12.15
CA SER A 239 15.20 26.42 12.81
C SER A 239 14.09 25.57 13.44
N CYS A 240 14.18 24.23 13.35
CA CYS A 240 13.15 23.35 13.91
C CYS A 240 13.75 22.24 14.80
N THR A 241 12.94 21.78 15.76
CA THR A 241 13.21 20.58 16.54
C THR A 241 12.82 19.32 15.77
N ALA A 242 13.30 18.15 16.19
CA ALA A 242 12.91 16.86 15.60
C ALA A 242 11.38 16.70 15.48
N LYS A 243 10.65 16.97 16.56
CA LYS A 243 9.18 16.90 16.59
C LYS A 243 8.53 17.86 15.59
N GLN A 244 9.05 19.09 15.47
CA GLN A 244 8.51 20.06 14.51
C GLN A 244 8.75 19.62 13.06
N TYR A 245 9.89 18.97 12.77
CA TYR A 245 10.12 18.38 11.45
C TYR A 245 9.16 17.23 11.16
N GLU A 246 8.95 16.33 12.13
CA GLU A 246 8.00 15.22 12.03
C GLU A 246 6.59 15.73 11.70
N ASP A 247 6.09 16.70 12.46
CA ASP A 247 4.76 17.31 12.24
C ASP A 247 4.64 17.94 10.85
N ARG A 248 5.70 18.59 10.34
CA ARG A 248 5.71 19.22 9.01
C ARG A 248 5.70 18.20 7.88
N VAL A 249 6.49 17.13 7.97
CA VAL A 249 6.50 16.04 6.98
C VAL A 249 5.12 15.37 6.91
N VAL A 250 4.55 15.02 8.06
CA VAL A 250 3.21 14.40 8.13
C VAL A 250 2.16 15.33 7.53
N LYS A 251 2.19 16.62 7.86
CA LYS A 251 1.25 17.61 7.32
C LYS A 251 1.36 17.72 5.79
N ALA A 252 2.56 17.88 5.25
CA ALA A 252 2.80 17.99 3.82
C ALA A 252 2.36 16.72 3.07
N ALA A 253 2.69 15.53 3.60
CA ALA A 253 2.29 14.25 3.02
C ALA A 253 0.76 14.10 2.99
N ARG A 254 0.07 14.42 4.09
CA ARG A 254 -1.40 14.35 4.14
C ARG A 254 -2.05 15.26 3.10
N LYS A 255 -1.57 16.50 2.99
CA LYS A 255 -2.07 17.47 2.01
C LYS A 255 -1.83 17.00 0.58
N ALA A 256 -0.65 16.48 0.27
CA ALA A 256 -0.35 15.97 -1.08
C ALA A 256 -1.21 14.75 -1.43
N HIS A 257 -1.54 13.89 -0.46
CA HIS A 257 -2.49 12.80 -0.66
C HIS A 257 -3.92 13.28 -0.92
N GLU A 258 -4.38 14.31 -0.20
CA GLU A 258 -5.70 14.90 -0.41
C GLU A 258 -5.81 15.52 -1.81
N GLU A 259 -4.78 16.26 -2.24
CA GLU A 259 -4.71 16.84 -3.58
C GLU A 259 -4.64 15.75 -4.67
N LEU A 260 -3.88 14.68 -4.44
CA LEU A 260 -3.86 13.51 -5.32
C LEU A 260 -5.24 12.86 -5.43
N ARG A 261 -5.94 12.65 -4.32
CA ARG A 261 -7.30 12.11 -4.31
C ARG A 261 -8.27 13.02 -5.07
N ALA A 262 -8.15 14.34 -4.89
CA ALA A 262 -8.97 15.31 -5.62
C ALA A 262 -8.70 15.26 -7.14
N ALA A 263 -7.44 15.11 -7.56
CA ALA A 263 -7.09 14.97 -8.98
C ALA A 263 -7.66 13.70 -9.61
N LEU A 264 -7.73 12.61 -8.83
CA LEU A 264 -8.27 11.32 -9.24
C LEU A 264 -9.80 11.22 -9.12
N ALA A 265 -10.44 12.17 -8.43
CA ALA A 265 -11.88 12.14 -8.22
C ALA A 265 -12.64 12.19 -9.56
N LEU A 266 -13.67 11.34 -9.67
CA LEU A 266 -14.54 11.26 -10.82
C LEU A 266 -15.92 11.81 -10.47
N ASP A 267 -16.33 12.87 -11.16
CA ASP A 267 -17.70 13.38 -11.07
C ASP A 267 -18.60 12.57 -12.00
N VAL A 268 -19.35 11.63 -11.41
CA VAL A 268 -20.31 10.79 -12.14
C VAL A 268 -21.59 11.58 -12.38
N PRO A 269 -21.99 11.82 -13.65
CA PRO A 269 -23.26 12.48 -13.96
C PRO A 269 -24.47 11.78 -13.35
N GLU A 270 -25.35 12.56 -12.71
CA GLU A 270 -26.61 12.09 -12.10
C GLU A 270 -27.47 11.28 -13.08
N GLU A 271 -27.46 11.65 -14.36
CA GLU A 271 -28.25 10.99 -15.40
C GLU A 271 -27.94 9.50 -15.60
N PHE A 272 -26.79 9.03 -15.12
CA PHE A 272 -26.43 7.62 -15.19
C PHE A 272 -27.07 6.77 -14.08
N GLY A 273 -27.63 7.40 -13.04
CA GLY A 273 -28.29 6.71 -11.92
C GLY A 273 -27.35 5.81 -11.10
N TRP A 274 -26.04 6.01 -11.22
CA TRP A 274 -25.03 5.30 -10.43
C TRP A 274 -24.91 5.91 -9.03
N ALA A 275 -24.57 5.10 -8.03
CA ALA A 275 -24.42 5.58 -6.67
C ALA A 275 -23.40 6.73 -6.62
N GLN A 276 -23.83 7.89 -6.14
CA GLN A 276 -22.94 9.03 -5.95
C GLN A 276 -22.11 8.83 -4.68
N GLY A 277 -20.80 8.73 -4.87
CA GLY A 277 -19.79 8.65 -3.83
C GLY A 277 -18.41 8.68 -4.48
N PRO A 278 -17.35 9.05 -3.74
CA PRO A 278 -16.01 9.02 -4.29
C PRO A 278 -15.66 7.58 -4.67
N ILE A 279 -15.60 7.31 -5.97
CA ILE A 279 -14.98 6.09 -6.51
C ILE A 279 -13.47 6.33 -6.35
N CYS A 280 -12.90 5.72 -5.29
CA CYS A 280 -11.48 5.75 -5.01
C CYS A 280 -10.76 4.64 -5.76
#